data_AF-W7DZ65-F1
#
_entry.id   AF-W7DZ65-F1
#
_cell.length_a   1.000
_cell.length_b   1.000
_cell.length_c   1.000
_cell.angle_alpha   90.00
_cell.angle_beta   90.00
_cell.angle_gamma   90.00
#
_symmetry.space_group_name_H-M   'P 1'
#
loop_
_entity.id
_entity.type
_entity.pdbx_description
1 polymer ?
#
loop_
_entity_poly.entity_id
_entity_poly.type
_entity_poly.pdbx_seq_one_letter_code
_entity_poly.pdbx_strand_id
1 'polypeptide(L)' 'FGQGSRTCLGKNISLMELSKAIPQITRHFDYLPDTTSGEPEYVTENVWFVKIKEFHCKVYKRNAE' A
#
# COMPACT_ATOMS: atom_id res chain seq x y z
N PHE A 1 9.36 5.78 11.56
CA PHE A 1 9.09 5.20 12.90
C PHE A 1 9.77 5.97 14.06
N GLY A 2 10.12 7.25 13.89
CA GLY A 2 10.86 8.02 14.91
C GLY A 2 12.28 7.50 15.17
N GLN A 3 12.98 8.12 16.13
CA GLN A 3 14.34 7.78 16.54
C GLN A 3 14.53 8.02 18.06
N GLY A 4 15.48 7.33 18.69
CA GLY A 4 15.86 7.53 20.08
C GLY A 4 14.90 6.91 21.10
N SER A 5 14.78 7.52 22.28
CA SER A 5 13.92 7.02 23.37
C SER A 5 12.43 6.96 23.03
N ARG A 6 12.01 7.64 21.96
CA ARG A 6 10.61 7.68 21.48
C ARG A 6 10.43 6.99 20.12
N THR A 7 11.34 6.10 19.73
CA THR A 7 11.12 5.23 18.57
C THR A 7 9.83 4.43 18.73
N CYS A 8 9.07 4.29 17.65
CA CYS A 8 7.86 3.49 17.64
C CYS A 8 8.17 2.04 18.04
N LEU A 9 7.62 1.58 19.15
CA LEU A 9 7.76 0.20 19.64
C LEU A 9 7.17 -0.81 18.65
N GLY A 10 6.10 -0.42 17.94
CA GLY A 10 5.46 -1.25 16.92
C GLY A 10 6.23 -1.38 15.61
N LYS A 11 7.38 -0.71 15.42
CA LYS A 11 8.14 -0.69 14.16
C LYS A 11 8.36 -2.09 13.59
N ASN A 12 8.84 -3.02 14.41
CA ASN A 12 9.21 -4.35 13.91
C ASN A 12 7.99 -5.19 13.55
N ILE A 13 6.88 -5.05 14.29
CA ILE A 13 5.62 -5.72 13.97
C ILE A 13 5.05 -5.17 12.67
N SER A 14 4.96 -3.84 12.52
CA SER A 14 4.47 -3.23 11.28
C SER A 14 5.34 -3.58 10.07
N LEU A 15 6.66 -3.65 10.23
CA LEU A 15 7.56 -4.09 9.16
C LEU A 15 7.36 -5.56 8.80
N MET A 16 7.16 -6.44 9.79
CA MET A 16 6.83 -7.86 9.55
C MET A 16 5.50 -8.01 8.81
N GLU A 17 4.47 -7.28 9.24
CA GLU A 17 3.15 -7.27 8.59
C GLU A 17 3.26 -6.82 7.14
N LEU A 18 3.91 -5.69 6.87
CA LEU A 18 4.11 -5.20 5.50
C LEU A 18 4.92 -6.19 4.66
N SER A 19 5.98 -6.77 5.23
CA SER A 19 6.85 -7.74 4.54
C SER A 19 6.15 -9.06 4.25
N LYS A 20 5.04 -9.39 4.94
CA LYS A 20 4.22 -10.55 4.63
C LYS A 20 3.04 -10.20 3.74
N ALA A 21 2.29 -9.15 4.08
CA ALA A 21 1.07 -8.75 3.40
C ALA A 21 1.34 -8.33 1.96
N ILE A 22 2.33 -7.44 1.73
CA ILE A 22 2.62 -6.94 0.38
C ILE A 22 2.94 -8.11 -0.57
N PRO A 23 3.86 -9.05 -0.25
CA PRO A 23 4.13 -10.18 -1.14
C PRO A 23 2.95 -11.13 -1.35
N GLN A 24 2.08 -11.35 -0.35
CA GLN A 24 0.90 -12.20 -0.58
C GLN A 24 -0.08 -11.52 -1.54
N ILE A 25 -0.32 -10.23 -1.33
CA ILE A 25 -1.20 -9.40 -2.16
C ILE A 25 -0.67 -9.36 -3.60
N THR A 26 0.61 -9.05 -3.80
CA THR A 26 1.22 -8.97 -5.13
C THR A 26 1.51 -10.32 -5.77
N ARG A 27 1.42 -11.45 -5.04
CA ARG A 27 1.53 -12.79 -5.64
C ARG A 27 0.22 -13.27 -6.22
N HIS A 28 -0.90 -12.95 -5.57
CA HIS A 28 -2.21 -13.52 -5.90
C HIS A 28 -3.08 -12.60 -6.76
N PHE A 29 -2.70 -11.34 -6.94
CA PHE A 29 -3.53 -10.36 -7.64
C PHE A 29 -2.74 -9.46 -8.59
N ASP A 30 -3.38 -9.13 -9.70
CA ASP A 30 -2.97 -8.07 -10.63
C ASP A 30 -3.81 -6.82 -10.45
N TYR A 31 -3.22 -5.67 -10.75
CA TYR A 31 -3.80 -4.35 -10.53
C TYR A 31 -3.75 -3.55 -11.82
N LEU A 32 -4.87 -2.91 -12.17
CA LEU A 32 -4.94 -1.91 -13.23
C LEU A 32 -5.55 -0.62 -12.69
N PRO A 33 -5.07 0.57 -13.11
CA PRO A 33 -5.71 1.84 -12.78
C PRO A 33 -7.18 1.84 -13.23
N ASP A 34 -8.07 2.33 -12.35
CA ASP A 34 -9.48 2.57 -12.70
C ASP A 34 -9.69 4.03 -13.07
N THR A 35 -9.04 4.46 -14.13
CA THR A 35 -9.03 5.85 -14.61
C THR A 35 -9.24 5.87 -16.12
N THR A 36 -9.79 6.97 -16.63
CA THR A 36 -10.00 7.16 -18.07
C THR A 36 -8.69 7.29 -18.84
N SER A 37 -7.65 7.82 -18.19
CA SER A 37 -6.30 7.97 -18.77
C SER A 37 -5.57 6.64 -18.92
N GLY A 38 -5.97 5.60 -18.18
CA GLY A 38 -5.25 4.33 -18.08
C GLY A 38 -4.03 4.39 -17.16
N GLU A 39 -3.75 5.54 -16.56
CA GLU A 39 -2.62 5.76 -15.64
C GLU A 39 -3.13 5.92 -14.19
N PRO A 40 -2.35 5.52 -13.18
CA PRO A 40 -2.75 5.67 -11.78
C PRO A 40 -2.83 7.15 -11.40
N GLU A 41 -4.03 7.62 -11.07
CA GLU A 41 -4.29 8.96 -10.56
C GLU A 41 -4.54 8.90 -9.06
N TYR A 42 -3.97 9.84 -8.31
CA TYR A 42 -4.18 9.97 -6.87
C TYR A 42 -3.88 11.38 -6.39
N VAL A 43 -4.43 11.74 -5.24
CA VAL A 43 -4.13 12.98 -4.53
C VAL A 43 -3.48 12.63 -3.20
N THR A 44 -2.46 13.39 -2.81
CA THR A 44 -1.87 13.25 -1.47
C THR A 44 -2.40 14.34 -0.56
N GLU A 45 -2.90 13.95 0.61
CA GLU A 45 -3.32 14.88 1.65
C GLU A 45 -2.42 14.71 2.86
N ASN A 46 -1.82 15.81 3.31
CA ASN A 46 -0.96 15.82 4.48
C ASN A 46 -1.57 16.70 5.57
N VAL A 47 -1.80 16.11 6.74
CA VAL A 47 -2.21 16.81 7.98
C VAL A 47 -1.30 16.40 9.13
N TRP A 48 -1.18 15.08 9.35
CA TRP A 48 -0.26 14.48 10.34
C TRP A 48 0.50 13.29 9.74
N PHE A 49 -0.18 12.52 8.90
CA PHE A 49 0.40 11.51 8.00
C PHE A 49 -0.01 11.83 6.57
N VAL A 50 0.87 11.53 5.61
CA VAL A 50 0.52 11.59 4.19
C VAL A 50 -0.44 10.45 3.89
N LYS A 51 -1.68 10.78 3.53
CA LYS A 51 -2.68 9.83 3.06
C LYS A 51 -2.80 9.94 1.54
N ILE A 52 -2.83 8.79 0.89
CA ILE A 52 -3.16 8.70 -0.54
C ILE A 52 -4.69 8.63 -0.64
N LYS A 53 -5.28 9.56 -1.39
CA LYS A 53 -6.72 9.68 -1.66
C LYS A 53 -7.01 9.52 -3.14
N GLU A 54 -8.25 9.15 -3.46
CA GLU A 54 -8.73 8.96 -4.83
C GLU A 54 -7.89 7.98 -5.68
N PHE A 55 -7.18 7.06 -5.02
CA PHE A 55 -6.46 5.99 -5.70
C PHE A 55 -7.41 4.81 -5.93
N HIS A 56 -7.96 4.74 -7.14
CA HIS A 56 -8.89 3.68 -7.53
C HIS A 56 -8.19 2.67 -8.46
N CYS A 57 -8.36 1.38 -8.18
CA CYS A 57 -7.75 0.31 -8.98
C CYS A 57 -8.70 -0.88 -9.13
N LYS A 58 -8.62 -1.54 -10.28
CA LYS A 58 -9.26 -2.83 -10.53
C LYS A 58 -8.31 -3.94 -10.11
N VAL A 59 -8.85 -4.91 -9.38
CA VAL A 59 -8.10 -6.04 -8.84
C VAL A 59 -8.55 -7.32 -9.54
N TYR A 60 -7.60 -8.06 -10.09
CA TYR A 60 -7.84 -9.33 -10.77
C TYR A 60 -7.12 -10.43 -10.03
N LYS A 61 -7.80 -11.54 -9.75
CA LYS A 61 -7.14 -12.72 -9.19
C LYS A 61 -6.20 -13.30 -10.25
N ARG A 62 -4.93 -13.48 -9.92
CA ARG A 62 -4.03 -14.30 -10.73
C ARG A 62 -4.46 -15.74 -10.64
N ASN A 63 -4.61 -16.39 -11.79
CA ASN A 63 -4.65 -17.84 -11.83
C ASN A 63 -3.28 -18.33 -11.39
N ALA A 64 -3.19 -18.76 -10.14
CA ALA A 64 -2.08 -19.57 -9.70
C ALA A 64 -2.20 -20.91 -10.45
N GLU A 65 -1.18 -21.26 -11.23
CA GLU A 65 -0.94 -22.67 -11.55
C GLU A 65 -0.94 -23.52 -10.27
#